data_AF-F4SCJ4-F1
#
_entry.id   AF-F4SCJ4-F1
#
_cell.length_a   1.000
_cell.length_b   1.000
_cell.length_c   1.000
_cell.angle_alpha   90.00
_cell.angle_beta   90.00
_cell.angle_gamma   90.00
#
_symmetry.space_group_name_H-M   'P 1'
#
loop_
_entity.id
_entity.type
_entity.pdbx_description
1 polymer ?
#
loop_
_entity_poly.entity_id
_entity_poly.type
_entity_poly.pdbx_seq_one_letter_code
_entity_poly.pdbx_strand_id
1 'polypeptide(L)'
;MADAMPPMFDAKISMLSIITDESQIFLAESGLTPLRAAPREITVCAHTVLSGRKGFTILDTKKDWRFAASPLVEHYRARFYSGVPLMAPNLDGAVESEEAACPIGTLCVIDDKPREEFGIEERKKLVYMAEYARREIEEWFKSKLAVKMEVLEESHKVFVENVALVENVEGDAQGTPTEIVHEATGDSTLTSTPPTSLSDEGSISKASAPVIFQGPSLFDDPTSLIKPNTQKVFDLATKLVGDTLDLSLVYLIAVAPHGDSTTMGQTLVLSGFNLPSPPPQFDAGLHLRVLCTPEGGLLYQNPSSQEVQEAGLDSLATANPYASAMLVRLGPEPIGKAGGFVMAGFTSNPKRVFGGEDVAYMKQFASELNRYTHKLKL
;
A
#
# COMPACT_ATOMS: atom_id res chain seq x y z
N MET A 1 -2.39 -19.85 25.38
CA MET A 1 -3.49 -20.73 24.88
C MET A 1 -2.97 -22.13 24.55
N ALA A 2 -2.01 -22.29 23.63
CA ALA A 2 -1.50 -23.59 23.23
C ALA A 2 -1.05 -24.46 24.42
N ASP A 3 -0.33 -23.93 25.40
CA ASP A 3 0.09 -24.73 26.57
C ASP A 3 -1.05 -25.20 27.49
N ALA A 4 -2.18 -24.49 27.48
CA ALA A 4 -3.33 -24.85 28.32
C ALA A 4 -4.21 -25.93 27.69
N MET A 5 -4.09 -26.17 26.38
CA MET A 5 -4.96 -27.09 25.65
C MET A 5 -4.61 -28.58 25.87
N PRO A 6 -3.34 -29.02 25.83
CA PRO A 6 -2.96 -30.41 26.11
C PRO A 6 -3.60 -30.97 27.39
N PRO A 7 -3.47 -30.34 28.58
CA PRO A 7 -4.12 -30.85 29.79
C PRO A 7 -5.64 -30.70 29.77
N MET A 8 -6.20 -29.72 29.05
CA MET A 8 -7.64 -29.48 28.97
C MET A 8 -8.39 -30.53 28.15
N PHE A 9 -7.71 -31.11 27.14
CA PHE A 9 -8.28 -32.09 26.21
C PHE A 9 -7.65 -33.48 26.36
N ASP A 10 -6.87 -33.72 27.42
CA ASP A 10 -6.10 -34.95 27.63
C ASP A 10 -5.31 -35.37 26.38
N ALA A 11 -4.70 -34.38 25.72
CA ALA A 11 -3.94 -34.54 24.49
C ALA A 11 -2.46 -34.23 24.73
N LYS A 12 -1.56 -34.80 23.92
CA LYS A 12 -0.12 -34.48 23.99
C LYS A 12 0.24 -33.17 23.31
N ILE A 13 -0.44 -32.83 22.22
CA ILE A 13 -0.05 -31.75 21.34
C ILE A 13 -1.25 -30.83 21.10
N SER A 14 -1.00 -29.53 21.01
CA SER A 14 -1.96 -28.58 20.43
C SER A 14 -1.27 -27.57 19.53
N MET A 15 -2.00 -27.06 18.53
CA MET A 15 -1.47 -26.10 17.57
C MET A 15 -2.53 -25.08 17.16
N LEU A 16 -2.13 -23.81 17.14
CA LEU A 16 -2.79 -22.73 16.44
C LEU A 16 -1.94 -22.39 15.21
N SER A 17 -2.52 -22.50 14.02
CA SER A 17 -1.76 -22.37 12.77
C SER A 17 -2.53 -21.69 11.65
N ILE A 18 -1.80 -21.08 10.73
CA ILE A 18 -2.29 -20.52 9.46
C ILE A 18 -1.89 -21.46 8.32
N ILE A 19 -2.79 -21.64 7.36
CA ILE A 19 -2.52 -22.42 6.15
C ILE A 19 -2.24 -21.44 5.01
N THR A 20 -1.05 -21.54 4.42
CA THR A 20 -0.66 -20.85 3.18
C THR A 20 -0.77 -21.81 2.00
N ASP A 21 -0.45 -21.34 0.80
CA ASP A 21 -0.53 -22.18 -0.40
C ASP A 21 0.34 -23.44 -0.31
N GLU A 22 1.54 -23.31 0.26
CA GLU A 22 2.54 -24.37 0.33
C GLU A 22 2.73 -24.98 1.72
N SER A 23 2.32 -24.28 2.79
CA SER A 23 2.74 -24.62 4.15
C SER A 23 1.66 -24.38 5.20
N GLN A 24 1.75 -25.09 6.31
CA GLN A 24 1.11 -24.77 7.57
C GLN A 24 2.12 -24.05 8.46
N ILE A 25 1.86 -22.81 8.83
CA ILE A 25 2.69 -22.00 9.73
C ILE A 25 2.12 -22.08 11.14
N PHE A 26 2.95 -22.43 12.12
CA PHE A 26 2.52 -22.51 13.52
C PHE A 26 2.67 -21.14 14.18
N LEU A 27 1.55 -20.54 14.59
CA LEU A 27 1.53 -19.31 15.38
C LEU A 27 1.78 -19.59 16.86
N ALA A 28 1.28 -20.73 17.34
CA ALA A 28 1.56 -21.26 18.66
C ALA A 28 1.45 -22.78 18.62
N GLU A 29 2.32 -23.47 19.34
CA GLU A 29 2.29 -24.92 19.51
C GLU A 29 2.64 -25.27 20.94
N SER A 30 2.19 -26.45 21.37
CA SER A 30 2.65 -27.07 22.61
C SER A 30 2.76 -28.57 22.39
N GLY A 31 3.82 -29.18 22.90
CA GLY A 31 4.07 -30.62 22.80
C GLY A 31 4.78 -31.06 21.53
N LEU A 32 5.14 -30.16 20.61
CA LEU A 32 6.04 -30.45 19.49
C LEU A 32 7.48 -30.05 19.84
N THR A 33 8.44 -30.70 19.18
CA THR A 33 9.81 -30.16 19.14
C THR A 33 9.78 -28.89 18.26
N PRO A 34 10.56 -27.83 18.56
CA PRO A 34 10.37 -26.52 17.94
C PRO A 34 10.34 -26.59 16.41
N LEU A 35 9.13 -26.55 15.85
CA LEU A 35 8.87 -26.58 14.42
C LEU A 35 8.08 -25.32 14.09
N ARG A 36 8.52 -24.57 13.08
CA ARG A 36 7.86 -23.31 12.67
C ARG A 36 6.84 -23.50 11.56
N ALA A 37 7.00 -24.54 10.76
CA ALA A 37 6.09 -24.85 9.68
C ALA A 37 6.14 -26.34 9.28
N ALA A 38 5.11 -26.80 8.59
CA ALA A 38 5.05 -28.10 7.92
C ALA A 38 4.52 -27.94 6.48
N PRO A 39 4.93 -28.77 5.51
CA PRO A 39 4.36 -28.76 4.16
C PRO A 39 2.84 -28.99 4.21
N ARG A 40 2.05 -28.17 3.51
CA ARG A 40 0.57 -28.23 3.55
C ARG A 40 0.03 -29.61 3.19
N GLU A 41 0.62 -30.24 2.19
CA GLU A 41 0.16 -31.51 1.62
C GLU A 41 0.13 -32.67 2.62
N ILE A 42 0.96 -32.61 3.67
CA ILE A 42 1.05 -33.69 4.65
C ILE A 42 0.19 -33.43 5.90
N THR A 43 -0.52 -32.29 5.99
CA THR A 43 -1.22 -31.91 7.22
C THR A 43 -2.70 -32.25 7.21
N VAL A 44 -3.19 -32.73 8.36
CA VAL A 44 -4.62 -32.91 8.61
C VAL A 44 -5.35 -31.56 8.63
N CYS A 45 -4.66 -30.52 9.11
CA CYS A 45 -5.19 -29.16 9.23
C CYS A 45 -5.59 -28.55 7.88
N ALA A 46 -4.88 -28.89 6.80
CA ALA A 46 -5.24 -28.49 5.44
C ALA A 46 -6.60 -29.05 5.00
N HIS A 47 -7.04 -30.18 5.56
CA HIS A 47 -8.38 -30.71 5.33
C HIS A 47 -9.41 -30.06 6.27
N THR A 48 -9.01 -29.71 7.50
CA THR A 48 -9.89 -29.07 8.48
C THR A 48 -10.43 -27.74 7.98
N VAL A 49 -9.61 -26.90 7.33
CA VAL A 49 -10.08 -25.62 6.74
C VAL A 49 -11.20 -25.82 5.71
N LEU A 50 -11.30 -27.01 5.09
CA LEU A 50 -12.34 -27.34 4.10
C LEU A 50 -13.63 -27.92 4.73
N SER A 51 -13.67 -28.09 6.05
CA SER A 51 -14.68 -28.91 6.74
C SER A 51 -15.81 -28.11 7.40
N GLY A 52 -15.92 -26.82 7.08
CA GLY A 52 -16.85 -25.88 7.71
C GLY A 52 -16.50 -25.57 9.17
N ARG A 53 -17.19 -24.59 9.77
CA ARG A 53 -16.82 -24.00 11.09
C ARG A 53 -16.71 -24.99 12.26
N LYS A 54 -17.38 -26.14 12.18
CA LYS A 54 -17.35 -27.16 13.25
C LYS A 54 -16.11 -28.06 13.19
N GLY A 55 -15.38 -28.05 12.07
CA GLY A 55 -14.24 -28.93 11.86
C GLY A 55 -14.61 -30.42 11.94
N PHE A 56 -13.63 -31.25 12.31
CA PHE A 56 -13.85 -32.68 12.49
C PHE A 56 -12.90 -33.29 13.50
N THR A 57 -13.24 -34.52 13.91
CA THR A 57 -12.45 -35.34 14.81
C THR A 57 -12.15 -36.69 14.15
N ILE A 58 -10.94 -37.17 14.33
CA ILE A 58 -10.47 -38.50 13.94
C ILE A 58 -10.02 -39.22 15.20
N LEU A 59 -10.75 -40.27 15.56
CA LEU A 59 -10.49 -41.07 16.75
C LEU A 59 -9.28 -42.01 16.59
N ASP A 60 -9.05 -42.48 15.37
CA ASP A 60 -7.86 -43.26 15.00
C ASP A 60 -7.46 -42.98 13.54
N THR A 61 -6.39 -42.21 13.33
CA THR A 61 -5.89 -41.83 12.00
C THR A 61 -5.50 -43.03 11.14
N LYS A 62 -5.12 -44.17 11.73
CA LYS A 62 -4.84 -45.41 10.99
C LYS A 62 -6.09 -46.06 10.39
N LYS A 63 -7.27 -45.70 10.90
CA LYS A 63 -8.57 -46.19 10.41
C LYS A 63 -9.25 -45.18 9.49
N ASP A 64 -8.72 -43.96 9.37
CA ASP A 64 -9.25 -42.93 8.49
C ASP A 64 -8.60 -43.06 7.11
N TRP A 65 -9.40 -43.41 6.09
CA TRP A 65 -8.90 -43.66 4.74
C TRP A 65 -8.16 -42.46 4.12
N ARG A 66 -8.42 -41.23 4.58
CA ARG A 66 -7.75 -40.01 4.09
C ARG A 66 -6.32 -39.90 4.61
N PHE A 67 -6.04 -40.45 5.78
CA PHE A 67 -4.79 -40.20 6.52
C PHE A 67 -4.02 -41.46 6.89
N ALA A 68 -4.59 -42.66 6.71
CA ALA A 68 -3.97 -43.91 7.11
C ALA A 68 -2.57 -44.13 6.52
N ALA A 69 -2.34 -43.63 5.29
CA ALA A 69 -1.05 -43.66 4.59
C ALA A 69 -0.30 -42.31 4.59
N SER A 70 -0.70 -41.36 5.46
CA SER A 70 -0.07 -40.05 5.55
C SER A 70 1.27 -40.15 6.28
N PRO A 71 2.30 -39.37 5.87
CA PRO A 71 3.56 -39.21 6.61
C PRO A 71 3.35 -38.86 8.10
N LEU A 72 2.27 -38.15 8.43
CA LEU A 72 1.90 -37.78 9.79
C LEU A 72 1.58 -39.00 10.68
N VAL A 73 0.98 -40.04 10.09
CA VAL A 73 0.66 -41.29 10.79
C VAL A 73 1.87 -42.21 10.86
N GLU A 74 2.65 -42.29 9.78
CA GLU A 74 3.78 -43.22 9.66
C GLU A 74 5.02 -42.75 10.43
N HIS A 75 5.39 -41.47 10.30
CA HIS A 75 6.62 -40.93 10.88
C HIS A 75 6.39 -40.24 12.22
N TYR A 76 5.28 -39.51 12.36
CA TYR A 76 4.99 -38.74 13.57
C TYR A 76 4.05 -39.46 14.55
N ARG A 77 3.59 -40.67 14.20
CA ARG A 77 2.76 -41.55 15.04
C ARG A 77 1.50 -40.88 15.58
N ALA A 78 0.99 -39.84 14.93
CA ALA A 78 -0.26 -39.22 15.32
C ALA A 78 -1.40 -40.24 15.12
N ARG A 79 -2.16 -40.50 16.17
CA ARG A 79 -3.27 -41.47 16.20
C ARG A 79 -4.62 -40.81 16.44
N PHE A 80 -4.67 -39.73 17.20
CA PHE A 80 -5.89 -38.96 17.41
C PHE A 80 -5.70 -37.54 16.88
N TYR A 81 -6.76 -36.98 16.29
CA TYR A 81 -6.81 -35.60 15.83
C TYR A 81 -8.19 -35.01 16.11
N SER A 82 -8.24 -33.78 16.61
CA SER A 82 -9.46 -32.98 16.61
C SER A 82 -9.10 -31.55 16.26
N GLY A 83 -9.74 -31.00 15.23
CA GLY A 83 -9.41 -29.70 14.70
C GLY A 83 -10.63 -28.92 14.29
N VAL A 84 -10.57 -27.61 14.50
CA VAL A 84 -11.57 -26.64 14.08
C VAL A 84 -10.90 -25.55 13.24
N PRO A 85 -11.56 -25.04 12.19
CA PRO A 85 -11.01 -23.92 11.43
C PRO A 85 -10.87 -22.67 12.28
N LEU A 86 -9.79 -21.95 12.07
CA LEU A 86 -9.62 -20.57 12.50
C LEU A 86 -10.15 -19.68 11.37
N MET A 87 -11.24 -18.97 11.64
CA MET A 87 -11.83 -18.03 10.67
C MET A 87 -11.05 -16.72 10.66
N ALA A 88 -11.06 -16.02 9.53
CA ALA A 88 -10.49 -14.69 9.40
C ALA A 88 -11.11 -13.73 10.44
N PRO A 89 -10.31 -12.85 11.08
CA PRO A 89 -10.82 -11.78 11.93
C PRO A 89 -11.82 -10.87 11.18
N ASN A 90 -12.80 -10.32 11.91
CA ASN A 90 -13.72 -9.35 11.33
C ASN A 90 -13.18 -7.92 11.56
N LEU A 91 -12.42 -7.42 10.59
CA LEU A 91 -11.70 -6.15 10.74
C LEU A 91 -12.56 -4.92 10.42
N ASP A 92 -13.56 -5.04 9.56
CA ASP A 92 -14.46 -3.94 9.18
C ASP A 92 -15.71 -3.85 10.08
N GLY A 93 -15.97 -4.90 10.88
CA GLY A 93 -17.13 -4.99 11.76
C GLY A 93 -18.44 -5.24 11.03
N ALA A 94 -18.40 -5.51 9.72
CA ALA A 94 -19.61 -5.74 8.93
C ALA A 94 -20.19 -7.13 9.20
N VAL A 95 -21.53 -7.21 9.21
CA VAL A 95 -22.25 -8.49 9.37
C VAL A 95 -21.96 -9.40 8.17
N GLU A 96 -21.93 -8.83 6.96
CA GLU A 96 -21.63 -9.55 5.73
C GLU A 96 -20.23 -10.20 5.77
N SER A 97 -19.23 -9.49 6.30
CA SER A 97 -17.86 -10.01 6.46
C SER A 97 -17.76 -11.14 7.47
N GLU A 98 -18.60 -11.13 8.53
CA GLU A 98 -18.70 -12.27 9.44
C GLU A 98 -19.39 -13.47 8.78
N GLU A 99 -20.47 -13.25 8.03
CA GLU A 99 -21.18 -14.32 7.32
C GLU A 99 -20.30 -14.98 6.25
N ALA A 100 -19.50 -14.17 5.54
CA ALA A 100 -18.57 -14.60 4.51
C ALA A 100 -17.17 -14.96 5.03
N ALA A 101 -16.98 -15.09 6.35
CA ALA A 101 -15.65 -15.30 6.92
C ALA A 101 -14.96 -16.52 6.30
N CYS A 102 -13.71 -16.34 5.89
CA CYS A 102 -12.89 -17.36 5.26
C CYS A 102 -12.06 -18.12 6.31
N PRO A 103 -11.96 -19.46 6.24
CA PRO A 103 -11.05 -20.21 7.11
C PRO A 103 -9.59 -19.98 6.66
N ILE A 104 -8.78 -19.37 7.53
CA ILE A 104 -7.37 -19.04 7.27
C ILE A 104 -6.40 -20.03 7.92
N GLY A 105 -6.90 -20.89 8.80
CA GLY A 105 -6.06 -21.68 9.67
C GLY A 105 -6.83 -22.69 10.48
N THR A 106 -6.20 -23.22 11.52
CA THR A 106 -6.82 -24.20 12.41
C THR A 106 -6.36 -24.04 13.84
N LEU A 107 -7.25 -24.38 14.77
CA LEU A 107 -6.89 -24.78 16.12
C LEU A 107 -7.12 -26.28 16.25
N CYS A 108 -6.11 -27.03 16.70
CA CYS A 108 -6.24 -28.48 16.82
C CYS A 108 -5.49 -29.06 18.02
N VAL A 109 -5.89 -30.27 18.38
CA VAL A 109 -5.23 -31.15 19.36
C VAL A 109 -4.90 -32.49 18.73
N ILE A 110 -3.76 -33.06 19.10
CA ILE A 110 -3.22 -34.31 18.55
C ILE A 110 -2.72 -35.20 19.70
N ASP A 111 -2.91 -36.51 19.53
CA ASP A 111 -2.34 -37.51 20.43
C ASP A 111 -1.72 -38.68 19.66
N ASP A 112 -0.75 -39.38 20.26
CA ASP A 112 -0.12 -40.57 19.70
C ASP A 112 -0.86 -41.87 20.08
N LYS A 113 -1.93 -41.77 20.85
CA LYS A 113 -2.89 -42.85 21.14
C LYS A 113 -4.24 -42.59 20.49
N PRO A 114 -4.90 -43.62 19.94
CA PRO A 114 -6.28 -43.49 19.48
C PRO A 114 -7.20 -43.28 20.69
N ARG A 115 -8.38 -42.72 20.43
CA ARG A 115 -9.42 -42.53 21.46
C ARG A 115 -10.67 -43.34 21.12
N GLU A 116 -11.41 -43.75 22.13
CA GLU A 116 -12.72 -44.39 21.94
C GLU A 116 -13.80 -43.36 21.66
N GLU A 117 -13.71 -42.20 22.32
CA GLU A 117 -14.64 -41.09 22.14
C GLU A 117 -13.94 -39.74 22.26
N PHE A 118 -14.60 -38.73 21.70
CA PHE A 118 -14.32 -37.32 21.92
C PHE A 118 -15.67 -36.61 21.81
N GLY A 119 -16.25 -36.26 22.95
CA GLY A 119 -17.65 -35.92 23.10
C GLY A 119 -18.07 -34.59 22.45
N ILE A 120 -19.38 -34.34 22.44
CA ILE A 120 -19.94 -33.07 21.94
C ILE A 120 -19.38 -31.89 22.73
N GLU A 121 -19.26 -32.00 24.05
CA GLU A 121 -18.79 -30.90 24.91
C GLU A 121 -17.31 -30.57 24.69
N GLU A 122 -16.47 -31.55 24.44
CA GLU A 122 -15.06 -31.30 24.08
C GLU A 122 -14.95 -30.61 22.72
N ARG A 123 -15.73 -31.06 21.72
CA ARG A 123 -15.78 -30.38 20.41
C ARG A 123 -16.30 -28.95 20.52
N LYS A 124 -17.35 -28.70 21.31
CA LYS A 124 -17.86 -27.34 21.57
C LYS A 124 -16.79 -26.47 22.23
N LYS A 125 -16.06 -27.01 23.21
CA LYS A 125 -14.96 -26.31 23.86
C LYS A 125 -13.86 -25.96 22.87
N LEU A 126 -13.51 -26.86 21.96
CA LEU A 126 -12.51 -26.60 20.93
C LEU A 126 -12.95 -25.48 19.97
N VAL A 127 -14.22 -25.47 19.55
CA VAL A 127 -14.80 -24.36 18.75
C VAL A 127 -14.73 -23.03 19.51
N TYR A 128 -15.12 -23.03 20.79
CA TYR A 128 -15.03 -21.82 21.63
C TYR A 128 -13.60 -21.28 21.73
N MET A 129 -12.61 -22.17 21.88
CA MET A 129 -11.21 -21.76 21.94
C MET A 129 -10.71 -21.17 20.61
N ALA A 130 -11.20 -21.66 19.47
CA ALA A 130 -10.84 -21.09 18.18
C ALA A 130 -11.47 -19.71 17.95
N GLU A 131 -12.71 -19.50 18.36
CA GLU A 131 -13.34 -18.17 18.34
C GLU A 131 -12.65 -17.20 19.30
N TYR A 132 -12.23 -17.66 20.47
CA TYR A 132 -11.40 -16.87 21.38
C TYR A 132 -10.08 -16.46 20.71
N ALA A 133 -9.38 -17.41 20.08
CA ALA A 133 -8.13 -17.12 19.37
C ALA A 133 -8.33 -16.10 18.25
N ARG A 134 -9.42 -16.24 17.47
CA ARG A 134 -9.80 -15.28 16.41
C ARG A 134 -9.96 -13.87 16.97
N ARG A 135 -10.68 -13.72 18.09
CA ARG A 135 -10.90 -12.41 18.72
C ARG A 135 -9.61 -11.77 19.23
N GLU A 136 -8.71 -12.55 19.84
CA GLU A 136 -7.41 -12.03 20.28
C GLU A 136 -6.55 -11.56 19.10
N ILE A 137 -6.57 -12.29 17.98
CA ILE A 137 -5.89 -11.88 16.74
C ILE A 137 -6.50 -10.57 16.21
N GLU A 138 -7.82 -10.45 16.24
CA GLU A 138 -8.54 -9.24 15.83
C GLU A 138 -8.16 -8.02 16.67
N GLU A 139 -8.17 -8.17 18.01
CA GLU A 139 -7.80 -7.11 18.94
C GLU A 139 -6.34 -6.69 18.77
N TRP A 140 -5.44 -7.67 18.62
CA TRP A 140 -4.03 -7.40 18.33
C TRP A 140 -3.87 -6.62 17.02
N PHE A 141 -4.58 -7.01 15.96
CA PHE A 141 -4.52 -6.32 14.67
C PHE A 141 -5.04 -4.88 14.78
N LYS A 142 -6.19 -4.67 15.44
CA LYS A 142 -6.75 -3.32 15.68
C LYS A 142 -5.76 -2.43 16.43
N SER A 143 -5.11 -2.96 17.47
CA SER A 143 -4.08 -2.24 18.21
C SER A 143 -2.89 -1.86 17.32
N LYS A 144 -2.40 -2.79 16.49
CA LYS A 144 -1.30 -2.51 15.56
C LYS A 144 -1.67 -1.47 14.50
N LEU A 145 -2.88 -1.54 13.98
CA LEU A 145 -3.37 -0.56 13.01
C LEU A 145 -3.52 0.83 13.63
N ALA A 146 -4.01 0.93 14.87
CA ALA A 146 -4.11 2.21 15.57
C ALA A 146 -2.74 2.87 15.77
N VAL A 147 -1.73 2.10 16.21
CA VAL A 147 -0.35 2.61 16.34
C VAL A 147 0.21 3.05 14.98
N LYS A 148 -0.05 2.27 13.93
CA LYS A 148 0.36 2.64 12.56
C LYS A 148 -0.27 3.97 12.16
N MET A 149 -1.59 4.13 12.35
CA MET A 149 -2.30 5.37 12.01
C MET A 149 -1.73 6.59 12.74
N GLU A 150 -1.42 6.49 14.03
CA GLU A 150 -0.78 7.57 14.80
C GLU A 150 0.58 7.98 14.19
N VAL A 151 1.40 7.00 13.77
CA VAL A 151 2.67 7.26 13.09
C VAL A 151 2.47 7.95 11.74
N LEU A 152 1.46 7.54 10.97
CA LEU A 152 1.11 8.17 9.68
C LEU A 152 0.68 9.63 9.90
N GLU A 153 -0.19 9.89 10.89
CA GLU A 153 -0.69 11.22 11.20
C GLU A 153 0.41 12.17 11.68
N GLU A 154 1.28 11.71 12.61
CA GLU A 154 2.39 12.54 13.10
C GLU A 154 3.39 12.84 11.98
N SER A 155 3.70 11.87 11.13
CA SER A 155 4.56 12.08 9.96
C SER A 155 3.99 13.14 9.00
N HIS A 156 2.68 13.09 8.75
CA HIS A 156 2.01 14.10 7.92
C HIS A 156 2.00 15.48 8.58
N LYS A 157 1.79 15.55 9.90
CA LYS A 157 1.86 16.81 10.65
C LYS A 157 3.26 17.43 10.60
N VAL A 158 4.31 16.63 10.79
CA VAL A 158 5.71 17.05 10.64
C VAL A 158 5.94 17.63 9.25
N PHE A 159 5.40 17.00 8.20
CA PHE A 159 5.48 17.55 6.84
C PHE A 159 4.85 18.95 6.75
N VAL A 160 3.58 19.10 7.17
CA VAL A 160 2.84 20.37 7.08
C VAL A 160 3.54 21.49 7.85
N GLU A 161 4.02 21.23 9.07
CA GLU A 161 4.73 22.23 9.87
C GLU A 161 6.03 22.68 9.21
N ASN A 162 6.82 21.75 8.66
CA ASN A 162 8.07 22.08 7.97
C ASN A 162 7.83 22.81 6.65
N VAL A 163 6.78 22.45 5.90
CA VAL A 163 6.40 23.16 4.67
C VAL A 163 6.03 24.62 4.99
N ALA A 164 5.27 24.86 6.06
CA ALA A 164 4.92 26.23 6.48
C ALA A 164 6.18 27.06 6.84
N LEU A 165 7.19 26.45 7.47
CA LEU A 165 8.47 27.12 7.72
C LEU A 165 9.21 27.47 6.43
N VAL A 166 9.21 26.58 5.44
CA VAL A 166 9.82 26.84 4.12
C VAL A 166 9.10 27.97 3.38
N GLU A 167 7.76 28.04 3.48
CA GLU A 167 6.96 29.11 2.86
C GLU A 167 7.13 30.47 3.57
N ASN A 168 7.22 30.50 4.90
CA ASN A 168 7.38 31.76 5.65
C ASN A 168 8.72 32.45 5.37
N VAL A 169 9.78 31.69 5.06
CA VAL A 169 11.07 32.26 4.63
C VAL A 169 10.96 33.02 3.29
N GLU A 170 9.97 32.72 2.44
CA GLU A 170 9.70 33.50 1.21
C GLU A 170 9.01 34.85 1.50
N GLY A 171 8.16 34.92 2.52
CA GLY A 171 7.42 36.12 2.88
C GLY A 171 8.30 37.28 3.37
N ASP A 172 9.38 36.97 4.10
CA ASP A 172 10.32 37.98 4.60
C ASP A 172 11.34 38.44 3.53
N ALA A 173 11.55 37.66 2.47
CA ALA A 173 12.50 37.99 1.40
C ALA A 173 11.91 38.96 0.34
N GLN A 174 10.62 39.28 0.40
CA GLN A 174 9.92 40.17 -0.55
C GLN A 174 9.52 41.53 0.04
N GLY A 175 9.93 41.85 1.27
CA GLY A 175 9.70 43.15 1.91
C GLY A 175 10.89 44.11 1.79
N THR A 176 10.90 44.95 0.74
CA THR A 176 11.24 46.41 0.73
C THR A 176 11.62 46.88 -0.68
N PRO A 177 10.80 47.72 -1.34
CA PRO A 177 11.33 48.73 -2.24
C PRO A 177 11.69 49.95 -1.38
N THR A 178 12.98 50.23 -1.20
CA THR A 178 13.41 51.53 -0.70
C THR A 178 13.13 52.55 -1.79
N GLU A 179 12.00 53.25 -1.69
CA GLU A 179 11.71 54.43 -2.49
C GLU A 179 12.78 55.49 -2.21
N ILE A 180 13.63 55.74 -3.21
CA ILE A 180 14.44 56.94 -3.28
C ILE A 180 13.48 58.08 -3.65
N VAL A 181 13.16 58.90 -2.66
CA VAL A 181 12.43 60.16 -2.83
C VAL A 181 13.24 61.09 -3.73
N HIS A 182 12.68 61.45 -4.87
CA HIS A 182 13.10 62.62 -5.64
C HIS A 182 11.90 63.56 -5.75
N GLU A 183 12.02 64.72 -5.12
CA GLU A 183 11.12 65.87 -5.26
C GLU A 183 11.07 66.35 -6.71
N ALA A 184 9.85 66.56 -7.23
CA ALA A 184 9.60 67.57 -8.25
C ALA A 184 8.16 68.09 -8.15
N THR A 185 8.07 69.40 -8.03
CA THR A 185 6.94 70.32 -7.94
C THR A 185 6.12 70.43 -9.23
N GLY A 186 4.82 70.77 -9.11
CA GLY A 186 3.99 71.41 -10.15
C GLY A 186 2.70 70.64 -10.44
N ASP A 187 1.59 70.95 -9.77
CA ASP A 187 0.58 71.99 -10.04
C ASP A 187 -0.67 71.41 -10.73
N SER A 188 -1.83 71.85 -10.23
CA SER A 188 -3.16 71.32 -10.50
C SER A 188 -3.73 71.83 -11.82
N THR A 189 -4.56 71.03 -12.50
CA THR A 189 -5.79 71.58 -13.11
C THR A 189 -6.84 70.50 -13.37
N LEU A 190 -8.03 70.81 -12.89
CA LEU A 190 -9.31 70.10 -13.06
C LEU A 190 -9.81 70.26 -14.50
N THR A 191 -10.51 69.26 -15.03
CA THR A 191 -11.75 69.49 -15.81
C THR A 191 -12.57 68.21 -15.95
N SER A 192 -13.88 68.41 -15.85
CA SER A 192 -14.95 67.44 -15.67
C SER A 192 -15.88 67.40 -16.89
N THR A 193 -16.42 66.20 -17.17
CA THR A 193 -17.80 65.87 -17.63
C THR A 193 -18.29 66.27 -19.05
N PRO A 194 -19.40 65.69 -19.59
CA PRO A 194 -19.96 64.31 -19.52
C PRO A 194 -20.50 63.82 -20.92
N PRO A 195 -21.63 63.06 -21.07
CA PRO A 195 -21.64 61.70 -21.63
C PRO A 195 -22.38 61.58 -22.98
N THR A 196 -22.32 60.43 -23.65
CA THR A 196 -23.37 60.06 -24.61
C THR A 196 -23.56 58.55 -24.65
N SER A 197 -24.83 58.15 -24.56
CA SER A 197 -25.33 56.80 -24.43
C SER A 197 -26.02 56.33 -25.72
N LEU A 198 -25.95 55.01 -25.94
CA LEU A 198 -26.96 54.10 -26.51
C LEU A 198 -27.04 53.84 -28.03
N SER A 199 -27.41 52.57 -28.29
CA SER A 199 -27.68 51.81 -29.54
C SER A 199 -26.42 51.31 -30.29
N ASP A 200 -26.30 50.06 -30.75
CA ASP A 200 -27.30 49.02 -31.00
C ASP A 200 -26.64 47.62 -31.13
N GLU A 201 -27.47 46.59 -31.11
CA GLU A 201 -27.15 45.15 -31.12
C GLU A 201 -26.34 44.63 -32.33
N GLY A 202 -25.61 43.51 -32.12
CA GLY A 202 -25.21 42.62 -33.23
C GLY A 202 -23.91 41.83 -33.07
N SER A 203 -24.02 40.61 -32.54
CA SER A 203 -23.28 39.37 -32.85
C SER A 203 -21.84 39.45 -33.42
N ILE A 204 -20.87 38.86 -32.71
CA ILE A 204 -20.05 37.70 -33.15
C ILE A 204 -19.09 37.37 -31.99
N SER A 205 -19.27 36.21 -31.40
CA SER A 205 -18.36 35.61 -30.41
C SER A 205 -16.99 35.39 -31.05
N LYS A 206 -16.02 36.27 -30.76
CA LYS A 206 -14.60 35.96 -30.98
C LYS A 206 -14.21 34.87 -29.99
N ALA A 207 -14.16 33.63 -30.47
CA ALA A 207 -13.42 32.58 -29.80
C ALA A 207 -11.99 33.07 -29.60
N SER A 208 -11.60 33.29 -28.35
CA SER A 208 -10.20 33.48 -28.00
C SER A 208 -9.47 32.20 -28.39
N ALA A 209 -8.54 32.29 -29.34
CA ALA A 209 -7.58 31.23 -29.58
C ALA A 209 -6.86 30.90 -28.24
N PRO A 210 -6.49 29.64 -27.99
CA PRO A 210 -5.75 29.31 -26.78
C PRO A 210 -4.42 30.08 -26.81
N VAL A 211 -4.11 30.75 -25.71
CA VAL A 211 -2.83 31.43 -25.51
C VAL A 211 -1.74 30.34 -25.55
N ILE A 212 -1.02 30.28 -26.67
CA ILE A 212 0.20 29.46 -26.77
C ILE A 212 1.24 30.15 -25.88
N PHE A 213 1.41 29.65 -24.66
CA PHE A 213 2.44 30.13 -23.75
C PHE A 213 3.83 29.75 -24.30
N GLN A 214 4.62 30.75 -24.69
CA GLN A 214 6.01 30.60 -25.15
C GLN A 214 6.98 30.66 -23.96
N GLY A 215 7.01 29.62 -23.12
CA GLY A 215 8.02 29.46 -22.05
C GLY A 215 8.64 28.06 -22.10
N PRO A 216 9.82 27.85 -21.49
CA PRO A 216 10.49 26.54 -21.48
C PRO A 216 9.63 25.49 -20.74
N SER A 217 9.64 24.24 -21.24
CA SER A 217 9.07 23.09 -20.55
C SER A 217 9.99 22.62 -19.42
N LEU A 218 9.42 21.96 -18.41
CA LEU A 218 10.17 21.29 -17.34
C LEU A 218 11.19 20.28 -17.87
N PHE A 219 10.93 19.65 -19.02
CA PHE A 219 11.86 18.70 -19.64
C PHE A 219 13.04 19.38 -20.34
N ASP A 220 12.91 20.67 -20.71
CA ASP A 220 13.96 21.42 -21.39
C ASP A 220 14.92 22.10 -20.41
N ASP A 221 14.40 22.66 -19.30
CA ASP A 221 15.19 23.35 -18.28
C ASP A 221 14.65 23.14 -16.86
N PRO A 222 14.89 21.96 -16.26
CA PRO A 222 14.34 21.61 -14.95
C PRO A 222 14.90 22.49 -13.81
N THR A 223 16.16 22.89 -13.91
CA THR A 223 16.88 23.63 -12.87
C THR A 223 16.42 25.08 -12.72
N SER A 224 15.92 25.71 -13.78
CA SER A 224 15.38 27.08 -13.69
C SER A 224 13.91 27.11 -13.25
N LEU A 225 13.16 26.04 -13.49
CA LEU A 225 11.72 25.96 -13.22
C LEU A 225 11.39 25.49 -11.81
N ILE A 226 12.23 24.63 -11.20
CA ILE A 226 12.05 24.17 -9.82
C ILE A 226 12.78 25.12 -8.87
N LYS A 227 12.01 25.90 -8.10
CA LYS A 227 12.59 26.77 -7.08
C LYS A 227 13.26 25.95 -5.97
N PRO A 228 14.35 26.44 -5.35
CA PRO A 228 15.04 25.73 -4.26
C PRO A 228 14.13 25.33 -3.08
N ASN A 229 13.15 26.17 -2.73
CA ASN A 229 12.19 25.86 -1.67
C ASN A 229 11.21 24.76 -2.09
N THR A 230 10.75 24.76 -3.34
CA THR A 230 9.95 23.67 -3.89
C THR A 230 10.72 22.35 -3.90
N GLN A 231 12.01 22.39 -4.24
CA GLN A 231 12.88 21.20 -4.16
C GLN A 231 12.95 20.65 -2.72
N LYS A 232 13.14 21.51 -1.71
CA LYS A 232 13.15 21.10 -0.29
C LYS A 232 11.83 20.44 0.13
N VAL A 233 10.69 20.95 -0.34
CA VAL A 233 9.37 20.33 -0.08
C VAL A 233 9.29 18.95 -0.72
N PHE A 234 9.76 18.79 -1.96
CA PHE A 234 9.78 17.50 -2.65
C PHE A 234 10.69 16.48 -1.94
N ASP A 235 11.89 16.90 -1.55
CA ASP A 235 12.86 16.05 -0.83
C ASP A 235 12.32 15.62 0.54
N LEU A 236 11.72 16.55 1.29
CA LEU A 236 11.08 16.22 2.56
C LEU A 236 9.92 15.24 2.39
N ALA A 237 9.06 15.44 1.39
CA ALA A 237 7.95 14.55 1.11
C ALA A 237 8.40 13.12 0.78
N THR A 238 9.32 12.96 -0.17
CA THR A 238 9.83 11.62 -0.56
C THR A 238 10.53 10.93 0.61
N LYS A 239 11.28 11.67 1.42
CA LYS A 239 11.94 11.15 2.63
C LYS A 239 10.93 10.69 3.67
N LEU A 240 9.97 11.54 4.07
CA LEU A 240 8.99 11.18 5.08
C LEU A 240 8.13 10.00 4.64
N VAL A 241 7.69 9.96 3.39
CA VAL A 241 6.96 8.80 2.85
C VAL A 241 7.83 7.55 2.89
N GLY A 242 9.11 7.66 2.51
CA GLY A 242 10.07 6.56 2.53
C GLY A 242 10.31 5.99 3.93
N ASP A 243 10.64 6.85 4.88
CA ASP A 243 10.93 6.48 6.28
C ASP A 243 9.67 5.93 6.97
N THR A 244 8.52 6.61 6.80
CA THR A 244 7.27 6.28 7.52
C THR A 244 6.66 4.97 7.04
N LEU A 245 6.68 4.74 5.73
CA LEU A 245 6.15 3.51 5.16
C LEU A 245 7.19 2.40 5.05
N ASP A 246 8.44 2.59 5.49
CA ASP A 246 9.52 1.61 5.34
C ASP A 246 9.67 1.14 3.87
N LEU A 247 9.78 2.11 2.97
CA LEU A 247 9.93 1.89 1.53
C LEU A 247 11.40 1.93 1.11
N SER A 248 11.76 1.02 0.21
CA SER A 248 13.13 0.88 -0.28
C SER A 248 13.54 1.97 -1.26
N LEU A 249 12.56 2.56 -1.96
CA LEU A 249 12.75 3.68 -2.88
C LEU A 249 11.45 4.47 -2.93
N VAL A 250 11.53 5.79 -2.83
CA VAL A 250 10.41 6.68 -3.14
C VAL A 250 10.89 7.73 -4.12
N TYR A 251 10.11 8.07 -5.13
CA TYR A 251 10.43 9.17 -6.02
C TYR A 251 9.20 9.93 -6.48
N LEU A 252 9.43 11.18 -6.81
CA LEU A 252 8.49 12.07 -7.48
C LEU A 252 8.98 12.29 -8.91
N ILE A 253 8.13 12.01 -9.90
CA ILE A 253 8.49 12.06 -11.30
C ILE A 253 7.48 12.86 -12.12
N ALA A 254 7.98 13.63 -13.07
CA ALA A 254 7.21 14.20 -14.17
C ALA A 254 7.24 13.21 -15.33
N VAL A 255 6.09 12.96 -15.95
CA VAL A 255 5.98 12.10 -17.14
C VAL A 255 5.13 12.78 -18.20
N ALA A 256 5.61 12.76 -19.44
CA ALA A 256 4.86 13.25 -20.60
C ALA A 256 4.89 12.21 -21.73
N PRO A 257 3.78 12.02 -22.47
CA PRO A 257 3.76 11.13 -23.62
C PRO A 257 4.69 11.66 -24.72
N HIS A 258 5.35 10.76 -25.44
CA HIS A 258 6.19 11.10 -26.58
C HIS A 258 5.46 10.72 -27.88
N GLY A 259 5.03 11.73 -28.64
CA GLY A 259 4.24 11.54 -29.85
C GLY A 259 2.82 11.01 -29.54
N ASP A 260 2.31 10.11 -30.39
CA ASP A 260 0.95 9.57 -30.26
C ASP A 260 0.82 8.34 -29.35
N SER A 261 1.93 7.79 -28.85
CA SER A 261 1.94 6.56 -28.06
C SER A 261 1.63 6.82 -26.58
N THR A 262 0.85 5.93 -25.97
CA THR A 262 0.58 5.90 -24.53
C THR A 262 1.61 5.10 -23.74
N THR A 263 2.55 4.43 -24.42
CA THR A 263 3.57 3.57 -23.79
C THR A 263 4.99 4.14 -23.88
N MET A 264 5.21 5.12 -24.76
CA MET A 264 6.48 5.81 -24.91
C MET A 264 6.32 7.23 -24.38
N GLY A 265 7.16 7.61 -23.42
CA GLY A 265 7.10 8.90 -22.77
C GLY A 265 8.45 9.33 -22.24
N GLN A 266 8.59 10.63 -22.00
CA GLN A 266 9.73 11.21 -21.33
C GLN A 266 9.46 11.25 -19.84
N THR A 267 10.49 10.92 -19.04
CA THR A 267 10.42 10.92 -17.58
C THR A 267 11.51 11.81 -17.01
N LEU A 268 11.17 12.60 -16.00
CA LEU A 268 12.10 13.45 -15.28
C LEU A 268 11.88 13.29 -13.77
N VAL A 269 12.90 12.81 -13.06
CA VAL A 269 12.85 12.70 -11.60
C VAL A 269 12.99 14.09 -10.99
N LEU A 270 12.00 14.48 -10.18
CA LEU A 270 12.00 15.75 -9.46
C LEU A 270 12.62 15.61 -8.07
N SER A 271 12.42 14.47 -7.41
CA SER A 271 13.03 14.15 -6.12
C SER A 271 12.99 12.64 -5.88
N GLY A 272 13.87 12.15 -5.02
CA GLY A 272 13.95 10.74 -4.67
C GLY A 272 14.59 10.47 -3.32
N PHE A 273 14.02 9.50 -2.61
CA PHE A 273 14.55 8.91 -1.38
C PHE A 273 15.12 7.52 -1.72
N ASN A 274 16.38 7.27 -1.33
CA ASN A 274 17.11 6.04 -1.65
C ASN A 274 17.25 5.76 -3.16
N LEU A 275 17.38 6.80 -3.98
CA LEU A 275 17.64 6.66 -5.40
C LEU A 275 19.04 6.06 -5.65
N PRO A 276 19.16 4.91 -6.35
CA PRO A 276 20.46 4.29 -6.60
C PRO A 276 21.31 5.11 -7.58
N SER A 277 22.63 4.86 -7.55
CA SER A 277 23.59 5.44 -8.50
C SER A 277 24.30 4.31 -9.26
N PRO A 278 24.13 4.22 -10.60
CA PRO A 278 23.34 5.11 -11.46
C PRO A 278 21.82 4.97 -11.22
N PRO A 279 21.01 6.00 -11.59
CA PRO A 279 19.56 5.94 -11.46
C PRO A 279 18.96 4.73 -12.21
N PRO A 280 17.84 4.17 -11.69
CA PRO A 280 17.18 3.07 -12.36
C PRO A 280 16.49 3.54 -13.65
N GLN A 281 16.14 2.60 -14.52
CA GLN A 281 15.29 2.92 -15.66
C GLN A 281 13.84 3.10 -15.19
N PHE A 282 13.22 4.22 -15.55
CA PHE A 282 11.82 4.50 -15.25
C PHE A 282 10.93 4.15 -16.43
N ASP A 283 9.95 3.28 -16.21
CA ASP A 283 8.97 2.90 -17.24
C ASP A 283 7.93 4.02 -17.41
N ALA A 284 8.07 4.84 -18.46
CA ALA A 284 7.13 5.91 -18.76
C ALA A 284 5.69 5.39 -18.97
N GLY A 285 5.51 4.21 -19.58
CA GLY A 285 4.21 3.60 -19.80
C GLY A 285 3.51 3.17 -18.52
N LEU A 286 4.26 2.71 -17.51
CA LEU A 286 3.72 2.48 -16.17
C LEU A 286 3.16 3.78 -15.56
N HIS A 287 3.92 4.88 -15.62
CA HIS A 287 3.49 6.16 -15.04
C HIS A 287 2.34 6.80 -15.83
N LEU A 288 2.34 6.72 -17.16
CA LEU A 288 1.22 7.19 -17.99
C LEU A 288 -0.06 6.43 -17.68
N ARG A 289 0.01 5.11 -17.41
CA ARG A 289 -1.15 4.34 -16.94
C ARG A 289 -1.67 4.86 -15.61
N VAL A 290 -0.80 5.15 -14.63
CA VAL A 290 -1.21 5.77 -13.34
C VAL A 290 -1.99 7.04 -13.58
N LEU A 291 -1.55 7.88 -14.53
CA LEU A 291 -2.22 9.14 -14.83
C LEU A 291 -3.64 8.94 -15.37
N CYS A 292 -3.90 7.87 -16.11
CA CYS A 292 -5.20 7.58 -16.71
C CYS A 292 -6.12 6.71 -15.84
N THR A 293 -5.63 6.20 -14.71
CA THR A 293 -6.43 5.36 -13.82
C THR A 293 -7.48 6.20 -13.07
N PRO A 294 -8.78 5.84 -13.11
CA PRO A 294 -9.85 6.58 -12.44
C PRO A 294 -9.63 6.71 -10.92
N GLU A 295 -9.06 5.67 -10.30
CA GLU A 295 -8.78 5.61 -8.87
C GLU A 295 -7.61 6.52 -8.44
N GLY A 296 -6.91 7.13 -9.42
CA GLY A 296 -5.79 8.06 -9.21
C GLY A 296 -4.49 7.40 -8.76
N GLY A 297 -4.37 6.08 -8.90
CA GLY A 297 -3.19 5.31 -8.49
C GLY A 297 -3.30 3.84 -8.85
N LEU A 298 -2.20 3.10 -8.73
CA LEU A 298 -2.18 1.64 -8.90
C LEU A 298 -1.17 0.99 -7.95
N LEU A 299 -1.44 -0.28 -7.61
CA LEU A 299 -0.46 -1.17 -7.02
C LEU A 299 0.19 -1.99 -8.12
N TYR A 300 1.51 -2.05 -8.08
CA TYR A 300 2.33 -2.81 -9.01
C TYR A 300 3.04 -3.93 -8.26
N GLN A 301 3.12 -5.10 -8.86
CA GLN A 301 3.88 -6.24 -8.33
C GLN A 301 4.72 -6.81 -9.46
N ASN A 302 6.01 -6.98 -9.20
CA ASN A 302 6.87 -7.67 -10.15
C ASN A 302 6.55 -9.17 -10.15
N PRO A 303 6.56 -9.81 -11.32
CA PRO A 303 6.41 -11.26 -11.40
C PRO A 303 7.53 -11.95 -10.62
N SER A 304 7.18 -13.05 -9.96
CA SER A 304 8.14 -13.91 -9.27
C SER A 304 9.12 -14.53 -10.26
N SER A 305 10.29 -14.95 -9.77
CA SER A 305 11.29 -15.64 -10.61
C SER A 305 10.72 -16.89 -11.30
N GLN A 306 9.78 -17.56 -10.66
CA GLN A 306 9.09 -18.72 -11.22
C GLN A 306 8.18 -18.31 -12.39
N GLU A 307 7.35 -17.28 -12.23
CA GLU A 307 6.48 -16.78 -13.31
C GLU A 307 7.29 -16.26 -14.52
N VAL A 308 8.43 -15.60 -14.26
CA VAL A 308 9.35 -15.16 -15.33
C VAL A 308 9.92 -16.36 -16.08
N GLN A 309 10.31 -17.42 -15.36
CA GLN A 309 10.84 -18.64 -15.94
C GLN A 309 9.78 -19.40 -16.76
N GLU A 310 8.55 -19.51 -16.24
CA GLU A 310 7.41 -20.13 -16.93
C GLU A 310 7.00 -19.37 -18.19
N ALA A 311 7.12 -18.03 -18.17
CA ALA A 311 6.82 -17.18 -19.32
C ALA A 311 7.91 -17.19 -20.42
N GLY A 312 9.05 -17.85 -20.20
CA GLY A 312 10.15 -17.90 -21.16
C GLY A 312 10.79 -16.54 -21.44
N LEU A 313 10.64 -15.58 -20.51
CA LEU A 313 11.25 -14.27 -20.61
C LEU A 313 12.71 -14.37 -20.14
N ASP A 314 13.66 -14.03 -21.03
CA ASP A 314 15.07 -13.97 -20.66
C ASP A 314 15.24 -12.99 -19.50
N SER A 315 15.88 -13.49 -18.43
CA SER A 315 16.33 -12.72 -17.29
C SER A 315 17.41 -11.72 -17.73
N LEU A 316 17.01 -10.62 -18.38
CA LEU A 316 17.67 -9.32 -18.23
C LEU A 316 17.38 -8.79 -16.82
N ALA A 317 17.57 -9.64 -15.81
CA ALA A 317 17.32 -9.31 -14.43
C ALA A 317 18.43 -8.35 -14.00
N THR A 318 18.07 -7.08 -13.82
CA THR A 318 18.71 -6.27 -12.78
C THR A 318 18.80 -7.13 -11.52
N ALA A 319 19.98 -7.25 -10.93
CA ALA A 319 20.33 -8.25 -9.92
C ALA A 319 19.48 -8.27 -8.63
N ASN A 320 18.46 -7.40 -8.50
CA ASN A 320 17.39 -7.44 -7.50
C ASN A 320 16.27 -6.46 -7.91
N PRO A 321 15.21 -6.88 -8.61
CA PRO A 321 14.07 -6.00 -8.84
C PRO A 321 13.32 -5.75 -7.53
N TYR A 322 12.75 -4.55 -7.35
CA TYR A 322 11.81 -4.30 -6.25
C TYR A 322 10.62 -5.28 -6.35
N ALA A 323 10.07 -5.75 -5.24
CA ALA A 323 9.02 -6.76 -5.27
C ALA A 323 7.65 -6.17 -5.65
N SER A 324 7.33 -5.00 -5.09
CA SER A 324 6.06 -4.32 -5.35
C SER A 324 6.20 -2.80 -5.18
N ALA A 325 5.19 -2.07 -5.64
CA ALA A 325 5.14 -0.63 -5.56
C ALA A 325 3.72 -0.09 -5.45
N MET A 326 3.62 1.10 -4.87
CA MET A 326 2.42 1.94 -4.87
C MET A 326 2.72 3.20 -5.67
N LEU A 327 1.86 3.51 -6.64
CA LEU A 327 2.00 4.68 -7.49
C LEU A 327 0.72 5.52 -7.42
N VAL A 328 0.87 6.83 -7.21
CA VAL A 328 -0.24 7.77 -7.04
C VAL A 328 -0.03 8.99 -7.91
N ARG A 329 -1.06 9.36 -8.68
CA ARG A 329 -1.09 10.60 -9.48
C ARG A 329 -1.19 11.81 -8.55
N LEU A 330 -0.44 12.86 -8.85
CA LEU A 330 -0.63 14.17 -8.25
C LEU A 330 -1.62 14.98 -9.08
N GLY A 331 -2.71 15.40 -8.46
CA GLY A 331 -3.73 16.23 -9.10
C GLY A 331 -4.83 15.47 -9.85
N PRO A 332 -5.72 16.21 -10.54
CA PRO A 332 -6.86 15.64 -11.24
C PRO A 332 -6.42 14.81 -12.46
N GLU A 333 -7.38 14.08 -13.03
CA GLU A 333 -7.14 13.36 -14.27
C GLU A 333 -6.75 14.31 -15.41
N PRO A 334 -5.64 14.04 -16.13
CA PRO A 334 -5.23 14.87 -17.24
C PRO A 334 -6.27 14.84 -18.36
N ILE A 335 -6.56 16.00 -18.92
CA ILE A 335 -7.47 16.12 -20.07
C ILE A 335 -6.68 15.80 -21.35
N GLY A 336 -7.06 14.73 -22.04
CA GLY A 336 -6.42 14.30 -23.28
C GLY A 336 -5.05 13.65 -23.06
N LYS A 337 -4.14 13.76 -24.04
CA LYS A 337 -2.77 13.22 -23.95
C LYS A 337 -1.81 14.18 -23.20
N ALA A 338 -2.23 14.71 -22.06
CA ALA A 338 -1.38 15.58 -21.25
C ALA A 338 -0.48 14.74 -20.34
N GLY A 339 0.75 15.21 -20.14
CA GLY A 339 1.63 14.69 -19.11
C GLY A 339 1.11 14.98 -17.70
N GLY A 340 1.76 14.42 -16.70
CA GLY A 340 1.43 14.65 -15.30
C GLY A 340 2.56 14.28 -14.37
N PHE A 341 2.25 14.24 -13.08
CA PHE A 341 3.20 13.97 -12.02
C PHE A 341 2.74 12.75 -11.24
N VAL A 342 3.69 11.88 -10.89
CA VAL A 342 3.44 10.65 -10.15
C VAL A 342 4.42 10.57 -8.99
N MET A 343 3.90 10.25 -7.81
CA MET A 343 4.72 9.76 -6.71
C MET A 343 4.66 8.24 -6.70
N ALA A 344 5.83 7.60 -6.59
CA ALA A 344 5.92 6.15 -6.56
C ALA A 344 6.78 5.70 -5.38
N GLY A 345 6.34 4.65 -4.70
CA GLY A 345 7.00 4.05 -3.55
C GLY A 345 7.17 2.56 -3.75
N PHE A 346 8.40 2.07 -3.75
CA PHE A 346 8.78 0.69 -4.03
C PHE A 346 9.33 0.02 -2.77
N THR A 347 9.09 -1.28 -2.64
CA THR A 347 9.65 -2.12 -1.58
C THR A 347 10.36 -3.33 -2.18
N SER A 348 11.53 -3.67 -1.64
CA SER A 348 12.23 -4.92 -1.95
C SER A 348 11.71 -6.11 -1.15
N ASN A 349 10.83 -5.88 -0.16
CA ASN A 349 10.26 -6.93 0.66
C ASN A 349 9.08 -7.61 -0.05
N PRO A 350 9.21 -8.88 -0.51
CA PRO A 350 8.14 -9.57 -1.22
C PRO A 350 6.93 -9.90 -0.36
N LYS A 351 7.06 -9.78 0.97
CA LYS A 351 5.96 -10.01 1.92
C LYS A 351 5.22 -8.72 2.30
N ARG A 352 5.64 -7.57 1.75
CA ARG A 352 4.97 -6.30 2.05
C ARG A 352 3.62 -6.26 1.34
N VAL A 353 2.58 -6.07 2.14
CA VAL A 353 1.22 -5.78 1.67
C VAL A 353 0.94 -4.31 1.96
N PHE A 354 0.41 -3.59 0.97
CA PHE A 354 -0.02 -2.21 1.13
C PHE A 354 -1.47 -2.18 1.60
N GLY A 355 -1.70 -1.61 2.79
CA GLY A 355 -3.03 -1.41 3.34
C GLY A 355 -3.70 -0.17 2.77
N GLY A 356 -5.01 -0.03 3.01
CA GLY A 356 -5.76 1.17 2.60
C GLY A 356 -5.23 2.44 3.27
N GLU A 357 -4.72 2.32 4.49
CA GLU A 357 -4.05 3.38 5.25
C GLU A 357 -2.74 3.85 4.60
N ASP A 358 -1.95 2.94 4.01
CA ASP A 358 -0.71 3.30 3.29
C ASP A 358 -1.05 4.14 2.05
N VAL A 359 -2.08 3.70 1.31
CA VAL A 359 -2.58 4.40 0.12
C VAL A 359 -3.15 5.77 0.48
N ALA A 360 -3.95 5.85 1.54
CA ALA A 360 -4.53 7.11 2.01
C ALA A 360 -3.42 8.11 2.41
N TYR A 361 -2.42 7.65 3.15
CA TYR A 361 -1.28 8.47 3.54
C TYR A 361 -0.48 8.98 2.33
N MET A 362 -0.16 8.12 1.37
CA MET A 362 0.53 8.56 0.14
C MET A 362 -0.32 9.54 -0.69
N LYS A 363 -1.64 9.34 -0.74
CA LYS A 363 -2.58 10.27 -1.39
C LYS A 363 -2.65 11.63 -0.71
N GLN A 364 -2.52 11.71 0.61
CA GLN A 364 -2.43 13.00 1.34
C GLN A 364 -1.21 13.79 0.88
N PHE A 365 -0.03 13.16 0.82
CA PHE A 365 1.18 13.79 0.28
C PHE A 365 1.01 14.20 -1.19
N ALA A 366 0.41 13.35 -2.03
CA ALA A 366 0.17 13.68 -3.42
C ALA A 366 -0.76 14.92 -3.58
N SER A 367 -1.75 15.06 -2.70
CA SER A 367 -2.64 16.23 -2.66
C SER A 367 -1.90 17.51 -2.27
N GLU A 368 -1.06 17.47 -1.22
CA GLU A 368 -0.26 18.63 -0.81
C GLU A 368 0.75 19.04 -1.89
N LEU A 369 1.44 18.07 -2.48
CA LEU A 369 2.43 18.31 -3.53
C LEU A 369 1.82 18.89 -4.81
N ASN A 370 0.53 18.61 -5.08
CA ASN A 370 -0.17 19.20 -6.21
C ASN A 370 -0.18 20.74 -6.17
N ARG A 371 -0.10 21.36 -4.99
CA ARG A 371 0.01 22.84 -4.83
C ARG A 371 1.28 23.42 -5.46
N TYR A 372 2.29 22.60 -5.69
CA TYR A 372 3.56 22.99 -6.30
C TYR A 372 3.62 22.53 -7.75
N THR A 373 3.23 21.28 -8.03
CA THR A 373 3.35 20.70 -9.37
C THR A 373 2.38 21.31 -10.38
N HIS A 374 1.18 21.77 -9.99
CA HIS A 374 0.26 22.45 -10.92
C HIS A 374 0.82 23.76 -11.51
N LYS A 375 1.86 24.31 -10.89
CA LYS A 375 2.56 25.52 -11.37
C LYS A 375 3.66 25.19 -12.38
N LEU A 376 4.08 23.93 -12.46
CA LEU A 376 5.12 23.45 -13.36
C LEU A 376 4.50 23.06 -14.69
N LYS A 377 5.11 23.52 -15.79
CA LYS A 377 4.65 23.23 -17.15
C LYS A 377 5.40 22.02 -17.69
N LEU A 378 4.67 20.99 -18.09
CA LEU A 378 5.20 19.79 -18.73
C LEU A 378 5.31 19.98 -20.24
#